data_AF-A0AAD0WYA1-F1
#
_entry.id   AF-A0AAD0WYA1-F1
#
_cell.length_a   1.000
_cell.length_b   1.000
_cell.length_c   1.000
_cell.angle_alpha   90.00
_cell.angle_beta   90.00
_cell.angle_gamma   90.00
#
_symmetry.space_group_name_H-M   'P 1'
#
loop_
_entity.id
_entity.type
_entity.pdbx_description
1 polymer ?
#
loop_
_entity_poly.entity_id
_entity_poly.type
_entity_poly.pdbx_seq_one_letter_code
_entity_poly.pdbx_strand_id
1 'polypeptide(L)'
;MVKREIYSTLIHEDAKHIVDLLESHGIKSESSNSLLNDHIYLNSAATKEYSISINELDYYQAKSLLEKEGVEVKEIPLSDGKKKLDIDYLHDSLRLAIFGMLFVPLILNILSLFKLYLAINKGQKLKFFSVLQILFFNIVGISFWSIFLYNKYIESQ
;
A
#
# COMPACT_ATOMS: atom_id res chain seq x y z
N MET A 1 22.02 9.31 -13.15
CA MET A 1 22.31 7.88 -13.39
C MET A 1 21.23 7.07 -12.71
N VAL A 2 20.55 6.19 -13.44
CA VAL A 2 19.52 5.30 -12.90
C VAL A 2 20.22 4.15 -12.20
N LYS A 3 19.86 3.90 -10.94
CA LYS A 3 20.39 2.80 -10.14
C LYS A 3 19.30 1.75 -9.99
N ARG A 4 19.68 0.49 -10.06
CA ARG A 4 18.79 -0.66 -9.93
C ARG A 4 19.26 -1.55 -8.80
N GLU A 5 18.33 -1.90 -7.92
CA GLU A 5 18.59 -2.86 -6.86
C GLU A 5 18.82 -4.26 -7.47
N ILE A 6 19.87 -4.93 -7.01
CA ILE A 6 20.27 -6.26 -7.49
C ILE A 6 20.22 -7.32 -6.38
N TYR A 7 20.35 -6.94 -5.11
CA TYR A 7 20.37 -7.89 -4.01
C TYR A 7 19.83 -7.27 -2.73
N SER A 8 19.04 -8.03 -1.96
CA SER A 8 18.53 -7.62 -0.66
C SER A 8 18.70 -8.75 0.36
N THR A 9 19.18 -8.42 1.55
CA THR A 9 19.39 -9.37 2.65
C THR A 9 19.15 -8.73 4.02
N LEU A 10 18.78 -9.55 4.99
CA LEU A 10 18.66 -9.15 6.40
C LEU A 10 20.00 -9.31 7.15
N ILE A 11 20.97 -10.00 6.54
CA ILE A 11 22.27 -10.31 7.15
C ILE A 11 23.31 -9.32 6.65
N HIS A 12 23.92 -8.56 7.56
CA HIS A 12 24.89 -7.53 7.22
C HIS A 12 26.16 -8.10 6.56
N GLU A 13 26.64 -9.26 7.03
CA GLU A 13 27.85 -9.92 6.50
C GLU A 13 27.67 -10.33 5.04
N ASP A 14 26.50 -10.87 4.69
CA ASP A 14 26.16 -11.20 3.31
C ASP A 14 26.17 -9.96 2.42
N ALA A 15 25.56 -8.86 2.88
CA ALA A 15 25.54 -7.61 2.12
C ALA A 15 26.96 -7.09 1.85
N LYS A 16 27.84 -7.18 2.86
CA LYS A 16 29.25 -6.78 2.71
C LYS A 16 30.00 -7.68 1.72
N HIS A 17 29.82 -8.99 1.83
CA HIS A 17 30.44 -9.95 0.92
C HIS A 17 30.06 -9.70 -0.55
N ILE A 18 28.78 -9.39 -0.81
CA ILE A 18 28.32 -9.08 -2.18
C ILE A 18 28.91 -7.76 -2.69
N VAL A 19 29.04 -6.74 -1.85
CA VAL A 19 29.72 -5.48 -2.23
C VAL A 19 31.19 -5.74 -2.56
N ASP A 20 31.91 -6.45 -1.71
CA ASP A 20 33.33 -6.78 -1.93
C ASP A 20 33.52 -7.61 -3.23
N LEU A 21 32.61 -8.54 -3.51
CA LEU A 21 32.59 -9.34 -4.72
C LEU A 21 32.37 -8.47 -5.98
N LEU A 22 31.43 -7.54 -5.96
CA LEU A 22 31.16 -6.64 -7.08
C LEU A 22 32.33 -5.67 -7.32
N GLU A 23 32.89 -5.10 -6.25
CA GLU A 23 34.03 -4.18 -6.34
C GLU A 23 35.30 -4.87 -6.84
N SER A 24 35.56 -6.12 -6.43
CA SER A 24 36.71 -6.91 -6.92
C SER A 24 36.67 -7.18 -8.43
N HIS A 25 35.48 -7.10 -9.04
CA HIS A 25 35.26 -7.24 -10.48
C HIS A 25 35.10 -5.88 -11.20
N GLY A 26 35.36 -4.77 -10.50
CA GLY A 26 35.31 -3.41 -11.05
C GLY A 26 33.91 -2.83 -11.20
N ILE A 27 32.89 -3.47 -10.60
CA ILE A 27 31.50 -3.02 -10.67
C ILE A 27 31.24 -2.11 -9.46
N LYS A 28 30.83 -0.87 -9.71
CA LYS A 28 30.47 0.06 -8.62
C LYS A 28 29.09 -0.26 -8.09
N SER A 29 29.01 -0.53 -6.79
CA SER A 29 27.76 -0.74 -6.06
C SER A 29 27.57 0.27 -4.94
N GLU A 30 26.33 0.52 -4.58
CA GLU A 30 25.94 1.28 -3.40
C GLU A 30 25.11 0.39 -2.48
N SER A 31 25.46 0.38 -1.20
CA SER A 31 24.65 -0.27 -0.17
C SER A 31 23.82 0.77 0.57
N SER A 32 22.54 0.48 0.73
CA SER A 32 21.64 1.23 1.62
C SER A 32 21.04 0.30 2.65
N ASN A 33 20.66 0.85 3.79
CA ASN A 33 19.88 0.12 4.78
C ASN A 33 18.57 0.87 5.07
N SER A 34 17.51 0.10 5.22
CA SER A 34 16.22 0.61 5.69
C SER A 34 15.72 -0.29 6.80
N LEU A 35 15.02 0.30 7.77
CA LEU A 35 14.24 -0.50 8.72
C LEU A 35 13.18 -1.25 7.91
N LEU A 36 13.05 -2.55 8.16
CA LEU A 36 11.98 -3.34 7.56
C LEU A 36 10.66 -2.70 7.99
N ASN A 37 9.88 -2.25 7.02
CA ASN A 37 8.66 -1.48 7.28
C ASN A 37 7.70 -2.32 8.16
N ASP A 38 7.08 -1.71 9.17
CA ASP A 38 6.22 -2.34 10.22
C ASP A 38 4.98 -3.08 9.68
N HIS A 39 4.85 -3.25 8.37
CA HIS A 39 3.68 -3.81 7.68
C HIS A 39 3.82 -5.29 7.32
N ILE A 40 4.95 -5.93 7.64
CA ILE A 40 5.11 -7.38 7.53
C ILE A 40 5.03 -7.95 8.95
N TYR A 41 4.10 -8.88 9.17
CA TYR A 41 3.78 -9.59 10.43
C TYR A 41 4.93 -10.40 11.05
N LEU A 42 6.18 -10.07 10.74
CA LEU A 42 7.35 -10.60 11.41
C LEU A 42 7.64 -9.75 12.65
N ASN A 43 8.25 -10.38 13.65
CA ASN A 43 8.68 -9.78 14.91
C ASN A 43 9.89 -8.85 14.69
N SER A 44 9.76 -7.88 13.76
CA SER A 44 10.85 -7.23 13.02
C SER A 44 10.87 -5.71 13.17
N ALA A 45 10.32 -5.16 14.25
CA ALA A 45 10.40 -3.73 14.57
C ALA A 45 11.84 -3.20 14.77
N ALA A 46 12.87 -4.07 14.69
CA ALA A 46 14.28 -3.72 14.76
C ALA A 46 15.14 -4.34 13.65
N THR A 47 14.55 -5.07 12.69
CA THR A 47 15.32 -5.75 11.65
C THR A 47 15.65 -4.75 10.52
N LYS A 48 16.94 -4.59 10.22
CA LYS A 48 17.42 -3.78 9.09
C LYS A 48 17.51 -4.65 7.85
N GLU A 49 16.88 -4.22 6.77
CA GLU A 49 17.14 -4.78 5.44
C GLU A 49 18.26 -3.98 4.78
N TYR A 50 19.23 -4.71 4.24
CA TYR A 50 20.34 -4.17 3.47
C TYR A 50 20.06 -4.45 1.99
N SER A 51 20.02 -3.39 1.20
CA SER A 51 19.79 -3.45 -0.25
C SER A 51 21.03 -2.95 -0.98
N ILE A 52 21.42 -3.66 -2.03
CA ILE A 52 22.57 -3.33 -2.88
C ILE A 52 22.04 -2.89 -4.24
N SER A 53 22.42 -1.68 -4.62
CA SER A 53 22.07 -1.06 -5.90
C SER A 53 23.30 -0.85 -6.76
N ILE A 54 23.14 -1.02 -8.07
CA ILE A 54 24.20 -0.84 -9.05
C ILE A 54 23.70 0.05 -10.19
N ASN A 55 24.64 0.57 -10.99
CA ASN A 55 24.29 1.29 -12.19
C ASN A 55 23.60 0.36 -13.19
N GLU A 56 22.55 0.85 -13.86
CA GLU A 56 21.75 0.05 -14.79
C GLU A 56 22.57 -0.53 -15.95
N LEU A 57 23.59 0.21 -16.42
CA LEU A 57 24.49 -0.25 -17.48
C LEU A 57 25.30 -1.49 -17.08
N ASP A 58 25.60 -1.63 -15.78
CA ASP A 58 26.41 -2.72 -15.24
C ASP A 58 25.55 -3.88 -14.73
N TYR A 59 24.21 -3.77 -14.84
CA TYR A 59 23.26 -4.70 -14.22
C TYR A 59 23.40 -6.14 -14.71
N TYR A 60 23.44 -6.34 -16.03
CA TYR A 60 23.53 -7.69 -16.60
C TYR A 60 24.87 -8.36 -16.31
N GLN A 61 25.94 -7.57 -16.26
CA GLN A 61 27.27 -8.06 -15.90
C GLN A 61 27.31 -8.49 -14.43
N ALA A 62 26.79 -7.66 -13.53
CA ALA A 62 26.68 -7.97 -12.11
C ALA A 62 25.76 -9.18 -11.86
N LYS A 63 24.62 -9.27 -12.55
CA LYS A 63 23.68 -10.39 -12.44
C LYS A 63 24.36 -11.70 -12.82
N SER A 64 25.05 -11.73 -13.97
CA SER A 64 25.76 -12.93 -14.42
C SER A 64 26.89 -13.33 -13.48
N LEU A 65 27.58 -12.38 -12.86
CA LEU A 65 28.61 -12.67 -11.85
C LEU A 65 28.01 -13.30 -10.59
N LEU A 66 26.95 -12.71 -10.05
CA LEU A 66 26.29 -13.19 -8.84
C LEU A 66 25.68 -14.59 -9.04
N GLU A 67 25.04 -14.84 -10.18
CA GLU A 67 24.49 -16.16 -10.51
C GLU A 67 25.58 -17.24 -10.65
N LYS A 68 26.77 -16.89 -11.16
CA LYS A 68 27.91 -17.83 -11.24
C LYS A 68 28.45 -18.22 -9.86
N GLU A 69 28.40 -17.30 -8.92
CA GLU A 69 28.79 -17.53 -7.51
C GLU A 69 27.65 -18.18 -6.69
N GLY A 70 26.54 -18.56 -7.33
CA GLY A 70 25.41 -19.24 -6.69
C GLY A 70 24.50 -18.31 -5.88
N VAL A 71 24.61 -16.99 -6.06
CA VAL A 71 23.76 -16.01 -5.41
C VAL A 71 22.51 -15.78 -6.26
N GLU A 72 21.34 -16.10 -5.72
CA GLU A 72 20.06 -15.82 -6.38
C GLU A 72 19.80 -14.32 -6.43
N VAL A 73 19.84 -13.76 -7.64
CA VAL A 73 19.53 -12.37 -7.90
C VAL A 73 18.01 -12.21 -7.96
N LYS A 74 17.44 -11.44 -7.03
CA LYS A 74 16.02 -11.06 -7.12
C LYS A 74 15.83 -10.18 -8.36
N GLU A 75 15.07 -10.66 -9.33
CA GLU A 75 14.55 -9.79 -10.38
C GLU A 75 13.53 -8.85 -9.75
N ILE A 76 13.98 -7.66 -9.34
CA ILE A 76 13.08 -6.58 -8.99
C ILE A 76 12.70 -5.91 -10.32
N PRO A 77 11.48 -6.11 -10.83
CA PRO A 77 11.03 -5.38 -12.01
C PRO A 77 11.08 -3.89 -11.68
N LEU A 78 11.43 -3.05 -12.66
CA LEU A 78 11.54 -1.57 -12.60
C LEU A 78 10.25 -0.83 -12.16
N SER A 79 9.25 -1.54 -11.63
CA SER A 79 7.92 -1.05 -11.33
C SER A 79 7.58 -1.10 -9.83
N ASP A 80 8.51 -0.69 -8.97
CA ASP A 80 8.18 -0.41 -7.56
C ASP A 80 7.08 0.65 -7.44
N GLY A 81 6.95 1.52 -8.43
CA GLY A 81 5.83 2.46 -8.54
C GLY A 81 4.46 1.78 -8.63
N LYS A 82 4.32 0.65 -9.33
CA LYS A 82 3.04 -0.09 -9.42
C LYS A 82 2.73 -0.84 -8.14
N LYS A 83 3.72 -1.50 -7.53
CA LYS A 83 3.53 -2.22 -6.26
C LYS A 83 3.08 -1.31 -5.14
N LYS A 84 3.67 -0.11 -5.03
CA LYS A 84 3.26 0.86 -4.01
C LYS A 84 1.84 1.39 -4.26
N LEU A 85 1.50 1.66 -5.52
CA LEU A 85 0.14 2.07 -5.93
C LEU A 85 -0.91 1.01 -5.61
N ASP A 86 -0.62 -0.27 -5.87
CA ASP A 86 -1.54 -1.38 -5.60
C ASP A 86 -1.76 -1.56 -4.09
N ILE A 87 -0.72 -1.38 -3.28
CA ILE A 87 -0.80 -1.45 -1.81
C ILE A 87 -1.59 -0.25 -1.25
N ASP A 88 -1.32 0.96 -1.75
CA ASP A 88 -2.03 2.18 -1.35
C ASP A 88 -3.51 2.10 -1.75
N TYR A 89 -3.81 1.56 -2.94
CA TYR A 89 -5.17 1.31 -3.41
C TYR A 89 -5.90 0.31 -2.51
N LEU A 90 -5.25 -0.79 -2.11
CA LEU A 90 -5.83 -1.79 -1.22
C LEU A 90 -6.12 -1.19 0.17
N HIS A 91 -5.17 -0.43 0.73
CA HIS A 91 -5.33 0.22 2.02
C HIS A 91 -6.46 1.25 2.03
N ASP A 92 -6.56 2.09 1.01
CA ASP A 92 -7.63 3.08 0.91
C ASP A 92 -8.98 2.43 0.58
N SER A 93 -9.02 1.33 -0.19
CA SER A 93 -10.23 0.54 -0.41
C SER A 93 -10.74 -0.11 0.87
N LEU A 94 -9.83 -0.60 1.73
CA LEU A 94 -10.18 -1.14 3.05
C LEU A 94 -10.71 -0.04 3.97
N ARG A 95 -10.05 1.12 4.01
CA ARG A 95 -10.53 2.28 4.77
C ARG A 95 -11.90 2.73 4.29
N LEU A 96 -12.14 2.71 2.98
CA LEU A 96 -13.46 2.99 2.42
C LEU A 96 -14.51 2.01 2.92
N ALA A 97 -14.24 0.70 2.86
CA ALA A 97 -15.17 -0.32 3.30
C ALA A 97 -15.51 -0.16 4.80
N ILE A 98 -14.51 0.13 5.63
CA ILE A 98 -14.68 0.41 7.07
C ILE A 98 -15.51 1.69 7.29
N PHE A 99 -15.22 2.76 6.55
CA PHE A 99 -16.03 3.98 6.60
C PHE A 99 -17.47 3.73 6.17
N GLY A 100 -17.70 2.99 5.08
CA GLY A 100 -19.03 2.61 4.61
C GLY A 100 -19.81 1.82 5.67
N MET A 101 -19.16 0.85 6.33
CA MET A 101 -19.78 0.05 7.38
C MET A 101 -20.05 0.82 8.68
N LEU A 102 -19.29 1.86 9.01
CA LEU A 102 -19.45 2.59 10.27
C LEU A 102 -20.24 3.89 10.13
N PHE A 103 -19.92 4.72 9.13
CA PHE A 103 -20.54 6.03 8.96
C PHE A 103 -21.96 5.97 8.42
N VAL A 104 -22.26 5.05 7.49
CA VAL A 104 -23.61 4.95 6.91
C VAL A 104 -24.63 4.54 7.98
N PRO A 105 -24.39 3.52 8.83
CA PRO A 105 -25.30 3.21 9.93
C PRO A 105 -25.39 4.33 10.97
N LEU A 106 -24.29 5.04 11.24
CA LEU A 106 -24.28 6.16 12.19
C LEU A 106 -25.19 7.31 11.72
N ILE A 107 -25.08 7.72 10.46
CA ILE A 107 -25.90 8.79 9.87
C ILE A 107 -27.39 8.37 9.84
N LEU A 108 -27.67 7.13 9.46
CA LEU A 108 -29.03 6.59 9.48
C LEU A 108 -29.62 6.55 10.90
N ASN A 109 -28.81 6.22 11.91
CA ASN A 109 -29.23 6.27 13.31
C ASN A 109 -29.50 7.70 13.78
N ILE A 110 -28.65 8.67 13.44
CA ILE A 110 -28.85 10.09 13.79
C ILE A 110 -30.13 10.63 13.14
N LEU A 111 -30.37 10.33 11.87
CA LEU A 111 -31.61 10.72 11.19
C LEU A 111 -32.85 10.06 11.81
N SER A 112 -32.72 8.81 12.27
CA SER A 112 -33.79 8.08 12.96
C SER A 112 -34.11 8.71 14.32
N LEU A 113 -33.09 9.08 15.11
CA LEU A 113 -33.23 9.83 16.36
C LEU A 113 -33.87 11.21 16.15
N PHE A 114 -33.47 11.92 15.09
CA PHE A 114 -34.03 13.23 14.77
C PHE A 114 -35.52 13.15 14.39
N LYS A 115 -35.92 12.13 13.61
CA LYS A 115 -37.34 11.87 13.31
C LYS A 115 -38.13 11.49 14.57
N LEU A 116 -37.55 10.71 15.48
CA LEU A 116 -38.15 10.38 16.77
C LEU A 116 -38.41 11.63 17.61
N TYR A 117 -37.41 12.51 17.71
CA TYR A 117 -37.53 13.80 18.41
C TYR A 117 -38.65 14.67 17.82
N LEU A 118 -38.72 14.80 16.49
CA LEU A 118 -39.78 15.57 15.82
C LEU A 118 -41.17 14.95 16.04
N ALA A 119 -41.28 13.62 16.05
CA ALA A 119 -42.54 12.92 16.32
C ALA A 119 -43.05 13.19 17.74
N ILE A 120 -42.15 13.18 18.74
CA ILE A 120 -42.48 13.49 20.14
C ILE A 120 -42.92 14.95 20.28
N ASN A 121 -42.18 15.90 19.69
CA ASN A 121 -42.47 17.33 19.85
C ASN A 121 -43.67 17.84 19.02
N LYS A 122 -44.00 17.21 17.89
CA LYS A 122 -45.07 17.68 16.99
C LYS A 122 -46.30 16.76 16.94
N GLY A 123 -46.34 15.70 17.76
CA GLY A 123 -47.44 14.72 17.76
C GLY A 123 -47.63 14.00 16.42
N GLN A 124 -46.60 14.01 15.55
CA GLN A 124 -46.69 13.40 14.22
C GLN A 124 -46.51 11.88 14.32
N LYS A 125 -47.35 11.13 13.60
CA LYS A 125 -47.18 9.67 13.47
C LYS A 125 -45.85 9.36 12.80
N LEU A 126 -45.00 8.59 13.48
CA LEU A 126 -43.74 8.06 12.97
C LEU A 126 -44.00 7.30 11.66
N LYS A 127 -43.60 7.87 10.52
CA LYS A 127 -43.43 7.10 9.29
C LYS A 127 -42.09 6.37 9.41
N PHE A 128 -42.14 5.04 9.49
CA PHE A 128 -40.96 4.19 9.40
C PHE A 128 -40.11 4.60 8.19
N PHE A 129 -38.78 4.56 8.35
CA PHE A 129 -37.89 4.62 7.20
C PHE A 129 -38.27 3.47 6.26
N SER A 130 -38.63 3.78 5.01
CA SER A 130 -38.83 2.71 4.04
C SER A 130 -37.46 2.09 3.73
N VAL A 131 -37.42 0.78 3.55
CA VAL A 131 -36.22 0.04 3.11
C VAL A 131 -35.60 0.69 1.87
N LEU A 132 -36.46 1.29 1.02
CA LEU A 132 -36.07 2.06 -0.17
C LEU A 132 -35.18 3.27 0.15
N GLN A 133 -35.45 4.00 1.24
CA GLN A 133 -34.64 5.16 1.64
C GLN A 133 -33.26 4.72 2.12
N ILE A 134 -33.18 3.60 2.86
CA ILE A 134 -31.90 3.03 3.32
C ILE A 134 -31.06 2.55 2.13
N LEU A 135 -31.69 1.87 1.17
CA LEU A 135 -31.04 1.48 -0.09
C LEU A 135 -30.55 2.71 -0.86
N PHE A 136 -31.38 3.75 -0.97
CA PHE A 136 -31.00 4.98 -1.66
C PHE A 136 -29.78 5.66 -1.02
N PHE A 137 -29.75 5.81 0.31
CA PHE A 137 -28.61 6.42 1.01
C PHE A 137 -27.33 5.58 0.86
N ASN A 138 -27.43 4.25 0.87
CA ASN A 138 -26.28 3.37 0.63
C ASN A 138 -25.74 3.54 -0.80
N ILE A 139 -26.61 3.53 -1.82
CA ILE A 139 -26.21 3.68 -3.22
C ILE A 139 -25.54 5.03 -3.45
N VAL A 140 -26.09 6.12 -2.90
CA VAL A 140 -25.50 7.46 -3.01
C VAL A 140 -24.15 7.52 -2.32
N GLY A 141 -24.02 6.95 -1.11
CA GLY A 141 -22.77 6.91 -0.36
C GLY A 141 -21.67 6.14 -1.08
N ILE A 142 -21.99 4.95 -1.60
CA ILE A 142 -21.06 4.13 -2.40
C ILE A 142 -20.63 4.90 -3.65
N SER A 143 -21.60 5.46 -4.40
CA SER A 143 -21.31 6.17 -5.65
C SER A 143 -20.44 7.41 -5.45
N PHE A 144 -20.72 8.22 -4.43
CA PHE A 144 -19.93 9.40 -4.10
C PHE A 144 -18.46 9.05 -3.83
N TRP A 145 -18.23 8.00 -3.04
CA TRP A 145 -16.88 7.56 -2.69
C TRP A 145 -16.16 6.87 -3.84
N SER A 146 -16.87 6.09 -4.67
CA SER A 146 -16.30 5.53 -5.90
C SER A 146 -15.79 6.62 -6.82
N ILE A 147 -16.54 7.72 -6.97
CA ILE A 147 -16.11 8.89 -7.77
C ILE A 147 -14.88 9.57 -7.15
N PHE A 148 -14.88 9.78 -5.83
CA PHE A 148 -13.73 10.39 -5.16
C PHE A 148 -12.45 9.56 -5.33
N LEU A 149 -12.54 8.23 -5.20
CA LEU A 149 -11.40 7.33 -5.41
C LEU A 149 -10.96 7.29 -6.87
N TYR A 150 -11.91 7.27 -7.82
CA TYR A 150 -11.59 7.34 -9.24
C TYR A 150 -10.78 8.60 -9.58
N ASN A 151 -11.23 9.77 -9.14
CA ASN A 151 -10.53 11.02 -9.41
C ASN A 151 -9.14 11.06 -8.73
N LYS A 152 -9.03 10.55 -7.51
CA LYS A 152 -7.78 10.56 -6.75
C LYS A 152 -6.71 9.65 -7.36
N TYR A 153 -7.10 8.51 -7.93
CA TYR A 153 -6.15 7.46 -8.33
C TYR A 153 -6.01 7.26 -9.84
N ILE A 154 -7.07 7.55 -10.62
CA ILE A 154 -7.08 7.28 -12.07
C ILE A 154 -6.93 8.58 -12.86
N GLU A 155 -7.58 9.67 -12.45
CA GLU A 155 -7.53 10.95 -13.18
C GLU A 155 -6.29 11.81 -12.81
N SER A 156 -5.60 11.49 -11.71
CA SER A 156 -4.36 12.15 -11.29
C SER A 156 -3.08 11.56 -11.92
N GLN A 157 -3.21 10.64 -12.89
CA GLN A 157 -2.11 10.14 -13.74
C GLN A 157 -1.99 10.96 -15.02
#